data_AF-A0A356VWY2-F1
#
_entry.id   AF-A0A356VWY2-F1
#
_cell.length_a   1.000
_cell.length_b   1.000
_cell.length_c   1.000
_cell.angle_alpha   90.00
_cell.angle_beta   90.00
_cell.angle_gamma   90.00
#
_symmetry.space_group_name_H-M   'P 1'
#
loop_
_entity.id
_entity.type
_entity.pdbx_description
1 polymer ?
#
loop_
_entity_poly.entity_id
_entity_poly.type
_entity_poly.pdbx_seq_one_letter_code
_entity_poly.pdbx_strand_id
1 'polypeptide(L)'
;MKKKIVWNRKTWIRLALLAAGICFFAFLFWLNQVDKPELVTSEGRTFERAQVVKVLQDNIQENGRRYGEQKVVLHMLTGPHRGEELEATSSAGYLFGAGCTPGMRVIAIQSVSGDITVTSVFSADRELAVYGLLAVFGLCICLIGRRQGVKACVGLVFTFICLIFMYLPLVFRGFSPFWAAVLVCVATTFVTLYLVGGPNKKTACAIAGTIAGVVIAGAVATIFGQAAGISGYNVSN
;
A
#
# COMPACT_ATOMS: atom_id res chain seq x y z
N MET A 1 10.70 52.49 10.45
CA MET A 1 11.61 51.52 11.12
C MET A 1 11.53 50.15 10.41
N LYS A 2 12.44 49.85 9.47
CA LYS A 2 12.52 48.51 8.85
C LYS A 2 13.41 47.63 9.75
N LYS A 3 12.80 46.70 10.53
CA LYS A 3 13.57 45.66 11.23
C LYS A 3 14.31 44.83 10.17
N LYS A 4 15.63 45.02 10.05
CA LYS A 4 16.49 44.12 9.24
C LYS A 4 16.39 42.75 9.89
N ILE A 5 15.67 41.83 9.22
CA ILE A 5 15.58 40.43 9.64
C ILE A 5 16.97 39.83 9.41
N VAL A 6 17.79 39.76 10.45
CA VAL A 6 19.11 39.13 10.38
C VAL A 6 18.92 37.63 10.41
N TRP A 7 18.96 37.01 9.23
CA TRP A 7 18.80 35.58 9.07
C TRP A 7 20.04 34.82 9.53
N ASN A 8 19.90 34.04 10.60
CA ASN A 8 20.94 33.16 11.14
C ASN A 8 21.15 31.92 10.22
N ARG A 9 22.36 31.35 10.18
CA ARG A 9 22.71 30.11 9.44
C ARG A 9 21.74 28.96 9.71
N LYS A 10 21.26 28.81 10.96
CA LYS A 10 20.25 27.80 11.33
C LYS A 10 18.90 28.04 10.65
N THR A 11 18.51 29.30 10.48
CA THR A 11 17.27 29.68 9.81
C THR A 11 17.39 29.36 8.32
N TRP A 12 18.52 29.68 7.68
CA TRP A 12 18.79 29.31 6.28
C TRP A 12 18.73 27.80 6.02
N ILE A 13 19.29 26.98 6.91
CA ILE A 13 19.21 25.51 6.81
C ILE A 13 17.75 25.04 6.90
N ARG A 14 16.95 25.62 7.80
CA ARG A 14 15.52 25.28 7.93
C ARG A 14 14.74 25.68 6.69
N LEU A 15 15.00 26.86 6.10
CA LEU A 15 14.40 27.24 4.82
C LEU A 15 14.79 26.31 3.68
N ALA A 16 16.06 25.93 3.58
CA ALA A 16 16.52 25.03 2.54
C ALA A 16 15.82 23.66 2.62
N LEU A 17 15.66 23.12 3.84
CA LEU A 17 14.92 21.87 4.05
C LEU A 17 13.43 22.01 3.73
N LEU A 18 12.80 23.13 4.12
CA LEU A 18 11.41 23.40 3.78
C LEU A 18 11.21 23.55 2.27
N ALA A 19 12.08 24.30 1.60
CA ALA A 19 12.05 24.45 0.15
C ALA A 19 12.27 23.11 -0.57
N ALA A 20 13.22 22.29 -0.13
CA ALA A 20 13.43 20.95 -0.67
C ALA A 20 12.19 20.06 -0.49
N GLY A 21 11.53 20.13 0.67
CA GLY A 21 10.26 19.44 0.91
C GLY A 21 9.15 19.90 -0.03
N ILE A 22 8.98 21.22 -0.19
CA ILE A 22 7.98 21.79 -1.10
C ILE A 22 8.26 21.39 -2.55
N CYS A 23 9.52 21.47 -3.00
CA CYS A 23 9.92 21.03 -4.34
C CYS A 23 9.66 19.53 -4.53
N PHE A 24 9.92 18.70 -3.51
CA PHE A 24 9.62 17.27 -3.57
C PHE A 24 8.11 17.01 -3.69
N PHE A 25 7.27 17.70 -2.90
CA PHE A 25 5.82 17.59 -3.03
C PHE A 25 5.29 18.09 -4.37
N ALA A 26 5.82 19.20 -4.89
CA ALA A 26 5.48 19.70 -6.22
C ALA A 26 5.90 18.70 -7.32
N PHE A 27 7.08 18.09 -7.18
CA PHE A 27 7.54 17.02 -8.07
C PHE A 27 6.61 15.81 -8.01
N LEU A 28 6.21 15.34 -6.82
CA LEU A 28 5.24 14.25 -6.69
C LEU A 28 3.88 14.61 -7.30
N PHE A 29 3.41 15.85 -7.11
CA PHE A 29 2.16 16.31 -7.68
C PHE A 29 2.21 16.30 -9.22
N TRP A 30 3.28 16.84 -9.81
CA TRP A 30 3.52 16.78 -11.25
C TRP A 30 3.64 15.34 -11.74
N LEU A 31 4.35 14.49 -10.99
CA LEU A 31 4.48 13.07 -11.31
C LEU A 31 3.14 12.34 -11.18
N ASN A 32 2.18 12.80 -10.40
CA ASN A 32 0.86 12.17 -10.32
C ASN A 32 -0.09 12.60 -11.44
N GLN A 33 0.28 13.59 -12.27
CA GLN A 33 -0.45 13.97 -13.48
C GLN A 33 -0.24 12.94 -14.59
N VAL A 34 -0.81 11.76 -14.38
CA VAL A 34 -0.81 10.63 -15.33
C VAL A 34 -2.22 10.09 -15.37
N ASP A 35 -2.70 9.77 -16.56
CA ASP A 35 -3.92 9.01 -16.75
C ASP A 35 -3.70 7.62 -16.14
N LYS A 36 -4.31 7.38 -14.98
CA LYS A 36 -4.20 6.09 -14.28
C LYS A 36 -5.04 5.10 -15.09
N PRO A 37 -4.42 4.13 -15.78
CA PRO A 37 -5.19 3.14 -16.51
C PRO A 37 -6.06 2.37 -15.52
N GLU A 38 -7.29 2.06 -15.89
CA GLU A 38 -8.15 1.20 -15.06
C GLU A 38 -7.51 -0.18 -14.96
N LEU A 39 -6.96 -0.50 -13.79
CA LEU A 39 -6.11 -1.68 -13.61
C LEU A 39 -6.90 -3.00 -13.61
N VAL A 40 -8.23 -2.94 -13.55
CA VAL A 40 -9.16 -4.06 -13.62
C VAL A 40 -10.50 -3.50 -14.11
N THR A 41 -11.23 -4.24 -14.95
CA THR A 41 -12.66 -4.00 -15.28
C THR A 41 -13.52 -4.11 -14.01
N SER A 42 -13.41 -3.11 -13.14
CA SER A 42 -14.29 -2.89 -12.01
C SER A 42 -15.51 -2.07 -12.41
N GLU A 43 -15.72 -1.83 -13.71
CA GLU A 43 -16.99 -1.29 -14.20
C GLU A 43 -18.15 -2.14 -13.64
N GLY A 44 -18.98 -1.52 -12.81
CA GLY A 44 -20.09 -2.16 -12.12
C GLY A 44 -19.74 -3.01 -10.91
N ARG A 45 -18.47 -3.12 -10.49
CA ARG A 45 -18.04 -3.91 -9.31
C ARG A 45 -17.53 -3.06 -8.15
N THR A 46 -18.21 -3.10 -7.02
CA THR A 46 -17.82 -2.41 -5.78
C THR A 46 -17.44 -3.41 -4.67
N PHE A 47 -16.46 -3.03 -3.85
CA PHE A 47 -16.04 -3.80 -2.67
C PHE A 47 -16.56 -3.10 -1.43
N GLU A 48 -17.47 -3.77 -0.73
CA GLU A 48 -18.23 -3.18 0.36
C GLU A 48 -18.12 -3.98 1.64
N ARG A 49 -18.13 -3.29 2.77
CA ARG A 49 -18.15 -3.94 4.09
C ARG A 49 -19.56 -4.43 4.37
N ALA A 50 -19.66 -5.65 4.88
CA ALA A 50 -20.92 -6.23 5.30
C ALA A 50 -20.75 -7.10 6.56
N GLN A 51 -21.86 -7.38 7.23
CA GLN A 51 -21.93 -8.30 8.35
C GLN A 51 -22.84 -9.47 8.02
N VAL A 52 -22.38 -10.69 8.30
CA VAL A 52 -23.20 -11.89 8.13
C VAL A 52 -24.30 -11.90 9.20
N VAL A 53 -25.55 -11.81 8.77
CA VAL A 53 -26.72 -11.86 9.68
C VAL A 53 -27.06 -13.31 9.98
N LYS A 54 -27.22 -14.11 8.93
CA LYS A 54 -27.58 -15.53 9.03
C LYS A 54 -26.98 -16.34 7.89
N VAL A 55 -26.78 -17.62 8.15
CA VAL A 55 -26.39 -18.62 7.15
C VAL A 55 -27.66 -19.35 6.74
N LEU A 56 -28.05 -19.24 5.48
CA LEU A 56 -29.22 -19.93 4.91
C LEU A 56 -28.90 -21.39 4.59
N GLN A 57 -27.73 -21.62 4.01
CA GLN A 57 -27.27 -22.94 3.63
C GLN A 57 -25.78 -23.06 3.93
N ASP A 58 -25.41 -23.99 4.80
CA ASP A 58 -24.02 -24.32 5.07
C ASP A 58 -23.49 -25.33 4.04
N ASN A 59 -22.18 -25.33 3.84
CA ASN A 59 -21.50 -26.12 2.81
C ASN A 59 -20.45 -27.08 3.38
N ILE A 60 -20.57 -27.39 4.67
CA ILE A 60 -19.77 -28.39 5.38
C ILE A 60 -20.28 -29.78 5.00
N GLN A 61 -19.39 -30.63 4.49
CA GLN A 61 -19.67 -32.04 4.19
C GLN A 61 -19.37 -32.92 5.42
N GLU A 62 -19.84 -34.18 5.41
CA GLU A 62 -19.62 -35.17 6.48
C GLU A 62 -18.15 -35.35 6.89
N ASN A 63 -17.20 -35.09 5.99
CA ASN A 63 -15.77 -35.13 6.28
C ASN A 63 -15.24 -33.89 7.03
N GLY A 64 -16.12 -32.98 7.45
CA GLY A 64 -15.78 -31.75 8.17
C GLY A 64 -15.17 -30.65 7.30
N ARG A 65 -15.07 -30.84 5.98
CA ARG A 65 -14.52 -29.84 5.05
C ARG A 65 -15.64 -29.11 4.32
N ARG A 66 -15.36 -27.86 3.92
CA ARG A 66 -16.27 -27.02 3.14
C ARG A 66 -16.04 -27.25 1.64
N TYR A 67 -17.13 -27.46 0.90
CA TYR A 67 -17.12 -27.62 -0.56
C TYR A 67 -18.22 -26.77 -1.21
N GLY A 68 -18.00 -26.29 -2.43
CA GLY A 68 -19.01 -25.49 -3.14
C GLY A 68 -19.25 -24.14 -2.47
N GLU A 69 -20.51 -23.70 -2.40
CA GLU A 69 -20.87 -22.36 -1.91
C GLU A 69 -21.80 -22.41 -0.71
N GLN A 70 -21.56 -21.51 0.24
CA GLN A 70 -22.44 -21.22 1.36
C GLN A 70 -23.39 -20.09 0.94
N LYS A 71 -24.69 -20.19 1.25
CA LYS A 71 -25.64 -19.08 1.08
C LYS A 71 -25.81 -18.34 2.40
N VAL A 72 -25.60 -17.04 2.38
CA VAL A 72 -25.65 -16.18 3.55
C VAL A 72 -26.48 -14.93 3.29
N VAL A 73 -27.03 -14.35 4.35
CA VAL A 73 -27.60 -13.00 4.30
C VAL A 73 -26.61 -12.04 4.91
N LEU A 74 -26.29 -10.99 4.16
CA LEU A 74 -25.37 -9.94 4.53
C LEU A 74 -26.13 -8.66 4.81
N HIS A 75 -25.85 -8.03 5.94
CA HIS A 75 -26.25 -6.65 6.21
C HIS A 75 -25.14 -5.72 5.71
N MET A 76 -25.45 -4.87 4.74
CA MET A 76 -24.46 -4.01 4.08
C MET A 76 -24.13 -2.80 4.97
N LEU A 77 -22.84 -2.63 5.31
CA LEU A 77 -22.35 -1.53 6.15
C LEU A 77 -21.91 -0.32 5.32
N THR A 78 -21.48 -0.54 4.08
CA THR A 78 -21.08 0.50 3.11
C THR A 78 -21.67 0.21 1.73
N GLY A 79 -21.55 1.19 0.82
CA GLY A 79 -21.90 1.03 -0.58
C GLY A 79 -23.32 1.48 -0.95
N PRO A 80 -23.73 1.20 -2.20
CA PRO A 80 -25.03 1.61 -2.73
C PRO A 80 -26.22 1.06 -1.95
N HIS A 81 -26.09 -0.16 -1.42
CA HIS A 81 -27.14 -0.87 -0.67
C HIS A 81 -26.96 -0.78 0.86
N ARG A 82 -26.29 0.27 1.36
CA ARG A 82 -26.00 0.41 2.78
C ARG A 82 -27.28 0.37 3.64
N GLY A 83 -27.29 -0.51 4.64
CA GLY A 83 -28.41 -0.74 5.55
C GLY A 83 -29.37 -1.84 5.09
N GLU A 84 -29.25 -2.32 3.86
CA GLU A 84 -30.08 -3.41 3.33
C GLU A 84 -29.50 -4.78 3.69
N GLU A 85 -30.39 -5.77 3.77
CA GLU A 85 -30.02 -7.18 3.87
C GLU A 85 -30.11 -7.83 2.49
N LEU A 86 -28.99 -8.34 1.99
CA LEU A 86 -28.89 -8.98 0.69
C LEU A 86 -28.46 -10.44 0.84
N GLU A 87 -29.04 -11.31 0.03
CA GLU A 87 -28.54 -12.67 -0.13
C GLU A 87 -27.23 -12.66 -0.90
N ALA A 88 -26.25 -13.41 -0.41
CA ALA A 88 -24.95 -13.54 -1.03
C ALA A 88 -24.45 -14.99 -0.97
N THR A 89 -23.60 -15.34 -1.93
CA THR A 89 -22.89 -16.62 -1.91
C THR A 89 -21.46 -16.43 -1.43
N SER A 90 -20.96 -17.39 -0.65
CA SER A 90 -19.58 -17.46 -0.21
C SER A 90 -18.98 -18.77 -0.68
N SER A 91 -18.09 -18.70 -1.66
CA SER A 91 -17.44 -19.89 -2.23
C SER A 91 -16.39 -20.45 -1.26
N ALA A 92 -16.26 -21.78 -1.19
CA ALA A 92 -15.14 -22.44 -0.52
C ALA A 92 -13.89 -22.44 -1.43
N GLY A 93 -13.40 -21.24 -1.78
CA GLY A 93 -12.25 -21.04 -2.66
C GLY A 93 -10.98 -20.64 -1.90
N TYR A 94 -9.82 -20.80 -2.55
CA TYR A 94 -8.54 -20.29 -2.04
C TYR A 94 -8.41 -18.77 -2.24
N LEU A 95 -8.97 -18.26 -3.35
CA LEU A 95 -8.85 -16.85 -3.75
C LEU A 95 -10.02 -15.99 -3.24
N PHE A 96 -11.22 -16.55 -3.19
CA PHE A 96 -12.45 -15.84 -2.83
C PHE A 96 -13.30 -16.66 -1.88
N GLY A 97 -14.00 -15.94 -1.01
CA GLY A 97 -14.93 -16.48 -0.02
C GLY A 97 -14.34 -16.60 1.38
N ALA A 98 -15.21 -16.95 2.31
CA ALA A 98 -14.90 -17.18 3.71
C ALA A 98 -15.90 -18.17 4.31
N GLY A 99 -15.46 -18.99 5.27
CA GLY A 99 -16.37 -19.79 6.09
C GLY A 99 -17.18 -18.86 7.00
N CYS A 100 -18.37 -18.47 6.54
CA CYS A 100 -19.14 -17.41 7.18
C CYS A 100 -19.87 -17.92 8.42
N THR A 101 -19.81 -17.16 9.49
CA THR A 101 -20.59 -17.39 10.72
C THR A 101 -21.43 -16.15 11.04
N PRO A 102 -22.62 -16.31 11.67
CA PRO A 102 -23.41 -15.16 12.10
C PRO A 102 -22.59 -14.18 12.94
N GLY A 103 -22.71 -12.89 12.64
CA GLY A 103 -21.95 -11.80 13.26
C GLY A 103 -20.59 -11.51 12.63
N MET A 104 -20.06 -12.38 11.76
CA MET A 104 -18.77 -12.18 11.09
C MET A 104 -18.81 -10.96 10.16
N ARG A 105 -17.75 -10.14 10.19
CA ARG A 105 -17.55 -9.07 9.21
C ARG A 105 -16.84 -9.61 7.98
N VAL A 106 -17.34 -9.24 6.82
CA VAL A 106 -16.83 -9.69 5.52
C VAL A 106 -16.75 -8.51 4.56
N ILE A 107 -15.89 -8.63 3.56
CA ILE A 107 -15.91 -7.78 2.38
C ILE A 107 -16.72 -8.51 1.32
N ALA A 108 -17.81 -7.89 0.90
CA ALA A 108 -18.64 -8.34 -0.21
C ALA A 108 -18.19 -7.65 -1.49
N ILE A 109 -18.22 -8.38 -2.60
CA ILE A 109 -18.15 -7.80 -3.93
C ILE A 109 -19.56 -7.75 -4.50
N GLN A 110 -19.98 -6.57 -4.95
CA GLN A 110 -21.26 -6.36 -5.60
C GLN A 110 -21.02 -6.11 -7.08
N SER A 111 -21.70 -6.86 -7.95
CA SER A 111 -21.75 -6.59 -9.38
C SER A 111 -23.14 -6.09 -9.73
N VAL A 112 -23.25 -4.81 -10.09
CA VAL A 112 -24.52 -4.16 -10.44
C VAL A 112 -24.61 -4.06 -11.95
N SER A 113 -25.57 -4.75 -12.56
CA SER A 113 -25.86 -4.68 -14.00
C SER A 113 -27.36 -4.41 -14.20
N GLY A 114 -27.72 -3.15 -14.44
CA GLY A 114 -29.12 -2.70 -14.42
C GLY A 114 -29.74 -2.89 -13.04
N ASP A 115 -30.88 -3.58 -12.97
CA ASP A 115 -31.59 -3.90 -11.73
C ASP A 115 -31.10 -5.19 -11.04
N ILE A 116 -30.14 -5.91 -11.63
CA ILE A 116 -29.63 -7.17 -11.08
C ILE A 116 -28.36 -6.89 -10.28
N THR A 117 -28.43 -7.15 -8.97
CA THR A 117 -27.31 -7.03 -8.03
C THR A 117 -26.85 -8.41 -7.60
N VAL A 118 -25.71 -8.85 -8.11
CA VAL A 118 -25.08 -10.10 -7.65
C VAL A 118 -24.11 -9.76 -6.53
N THR A 119 -24.39 -10.23 -5.32
CA THR A 119 -23.53 -10.05 -4.15
C THR A 119 -22.86 -11.37 -3.81
N SER A 120 -21.54 -11.36 -3.66
CA SER A 120 -20.80 -12.52 -3.17
C SER A 120 -19.75 -12.10 -2.13
N VAL A 121 -19.41 -13.03 -1.24
CA VAL A 121 -18.39 -12.80 -0.22
C VAL A 121 -17.02 -12.90 -0.88
N PHE A 122 -16.27 -11.81 -0.86
CA PHE A 122 -14.92 -11.77 -1.40
C PHE A 122 -13.92 -12.32 -0.40
N SER A 123 -13.94 -11.83 0.85
CA SER A 123 -13.07 -12.33 1.92
C SER A 123 -13.57 -11.91 3.30
N ALA A 124 -13.02 -12.51 4.35
CA ALA A 124 -13.24 -12.04 5.72
C ALA A 124 -12.61 -10.64 5.93
N ASP A 125 -13.32 -9.77 6.64
CA ASP A 125 -12.83 -8.46 7.02
C ASP A 125 -11.74 -8.59 8.08
N ARG A 126 -10.50 -8.27 7.69
CA ARG A 126 -9.31 -8.30 8.55
C ARG A 126 -8.82 -6.90 8.89
N GLU A 127 -9.55 -5.85 8.51
CA GLU A 127 -9.16 -4.45 8.64
C GLU A 127 -8.78 -4.13 10.11
N LEU A 128 -9.65 -4.47 11.06
CA LEU A 128 -9.41 -4.23 12.49
C LEU A 128 -8.21 -4.99 13.04
N ALA A 129 -8.05 -6.26 12.67
CA ALA A 129 -6.94 -7.08 13.15
C ALA A 129 -5.59 -6.54 12.64
N VAL A 130 -5.55 -6.12 11.37
CA VAL A 130 -4.36 -5.51 10.75
C VAL A 130 -4.06 -4.15 11.38
N TYR A 131 -5.06 -3.30 11.63
CA TYR A 131 -4.84 -2.03 12.33
C TYR A 131 -4.39 -2.23 13.78
N GLY A 132 -4.93 -3.22 14.48
CA GLY A 132 -4.45 -3.60 15.81
C GLY A 132 -2.99 -4.02 15.80
N LEU A 133 -2.58 -4.86 14.84
CA LEU A 133 -1.19 -5.29 14.68
C LEU A 133 -0.27 -4.09 14.37
N LEU A 134 -0.67 -3.21 13.45
CA LEU A 134 0.08 -2.00 13.11
C LEU A 134 0.26 -1.08 14.33
N ALA A 135 -0.78 -0.93 15.15
CA ALA A 135 -0.72 -0.12 16.36
C ALA A 135 0.24 -0.73 17.39
N VAL A 136 0.13 -2.04 17.68
CA VAL A 136 1.03 -2.73 18.61
C VAL A 136 2.48 -2.67 18.12
N PHE A 137 2.71 -2.93 16.83
CA PHE A 137 4.04 -2.84 16.23
C PHE A 137 4.63 -1.42 16.33
N GLY A 138 3.85 -0.40 15.99
CA GLY A 138 4.24 1.00 16.13
C GLY A 138 4.56 1.37 17.58
N LEU A 139 3.76 0.91 18.54
CA LEU A 139 4.01 1.11 19.97
C LEU A 139 5.31 0.44 20.41
N CYS A 140 5.57 -0.81 20.03
CA CYS A 140 6.82 -1.50 20.33
C CYS A 140 8.05 -0.75 19.80
N ILE A 141 8.00 -0.27 18.55
CA ILE A 141 9.07 0.56 17.97
C ILE A 141 9.27 1.84 18.79
N CYS A 142 8.19 2.51 19.17
CA CYS A 142 8.26 3.75 19.94
C CYS A 142 8.78 3.52 21.36
N LEU A 143 8.43 2.41 22.00
CA LEU A 143 8.89 2.06 23.34
C LEU A 143 10.37 1.69 23.37
N ILE A 144 10.80 0.82 22.44
CA ILE A 144 12.18 0.35 22.35
C ILE A 144 13.10 1.45 21.81
N GLY A 145 12.70 2.10 20.71
CA GLY A 145 13.49 3.12 20.02
C GLY A 145 13.32 4.52 20.59
N ARG A 146 12.36 4.76 21.50
CA ARG A 146 12.08 6.08 22.10
C ARG A 146 11.89 7.14 20.99
N ARG A 147 12.64 8.26 21.04
CA ARG A 147 12.62 9.30 20.00
C ARG A 147 13.15 8.81 18.65
N GLN A 148 14.05 7.83 18.61
CA GLN A 148 14.52 7.25 17.35
C GLN A 148 13.46 6.33 16.73
N GLY A 149 12.66 5.64 17.57
CA GLY A 149 11.52 4.85 17.13
C GLY A 149 10.48 5.69 16.40
N VAL A 150 10.09 6.83 16.97
CA VAL A 150 9.16 7.77 16.31
C VAL A 150 9.69 8.25 14.96
N LYS A 151 10.99 8.58 14.88
CA LYS A 151 11.64 8.97 13.62
C LYS A 151 11.63 7.84 12.59
N ALA A 152 11.82 6.59 13.02
CA ALA A 152 11.73 5.43 12.14
C ALA A 152 10.31 5.25 11.60
N CYS A 153 9.27 5.41 12.42
CA CYS A 153 7.88 5.39 11.97
C CYS A 153 7.59 6.48 10.93
N VAL A 154 8.08 7.71 11.14
CA VAL A 154 7.97 8.79 10.16
C VAL A 154 8.70 8.43 8.86
N GLY A 155 9.88 7.83 8.96
CA GLY A 155 10.63 7.33 7.81
C GLY A 155 9.85 6.25 7.03
N LEU A 156 9.16 5.35 7.72
CA LEU A 156 8.32 4.33 7.10
C LEU A 156 7.13 4.93 6.34
N VAL A 157 6.45 5.90 6.95
CA VAL A 157 5.36 6.64 6.29
C VAL A 157 5.88 7.37 5.04
N PHE A 158 7.06 7.99 5.13
CA PHE A 158 7.71 8.62 3.97
C PHE A 158 7.99 7.61 2.85
N THR A 159 8.52 6.43 3.18
CA THR A 159 8.73 5.35 2.21
C THR A 159 7.43 4.93 1.54
N PHE A 160 6.34 4.80 2.31
CA PHE A 160 5.03 4.46 1.77
C PHE A 160 4.48 5.53 0.80
N ILE A 161 4.66 6.81 1.14
CA ILE A 161 4.31 7.93 0.25
C ILE A 161 5.12 7.86 -1.05
N CYS A 162 6.44 7.64 -0.96
CA CYS A 162 7.28 7.48 -2.14
C CYS A 162 6.84 6.28 -3.01
N LEU A 163 6.42 5.17 -2.40
CA LEU A 163 5.92 4.03 -3.17
C LEU A 163 4.63 4.39 -3.93
N ILE A 164 3.65 5.01 -3.28
CA ILE A 164 2.36 5.30 -3.93
C ILE A 164 2.45 6.46 -4.91
N PHE A 165 3.16 7.53 -4.56
CA PHE A 165 3.13 8.79 -5.31
C PHE A 165 4.36 9.01 -6.19
N MET A 166 5.43 8.21 -6.03
CA MET A 166 6.63 8.29 -6.86
C MET A 166 6.84 7.01 -7.68
N TYR A 167 6.87 5.85 -7.03
CA TYR A 167 7.13 4.59 -7.72
C TYR A 167 6.00 4.22 -8.70
N LEU A 168 4.76 4.13 -8.23
CA LEU A 168 3.63 3.75 -9.10
C LEU A 168 3.47 4.70 -10.31
N PRO A 169 3.51 6.03 -10.16
CA PRO A 169 3.36 6.93 -11.31
C PRO A 169 4.54 6.91 -12.27
N LEU A 170 5.77 6.61 -11.80
CA LEU A 170 6.90 6.37 -12.70
C LEU A 170 6.65 5.13 -13.56
N VAL A 171 6.18 4.04 -12.95
CA VAL A 171 5.83 2.82 -13.67
C VAL A 171 4.70 3.08 -14.67
N PHE A 172 3.66 3.81 -14.28
CA PHE A 172 2.55 4.16 -15.19
C PHE A 172 2.97 5.07 -16.36
N ARG A 173 4.05 5.85 -16.22
CA ARG A 173 4.65 6.60 -17.35
C ARG A 173 5.53 5.75 -18.27
N GLY A 174 5.61 4.44 -18.05
CA GLY A 174 6.43 3.54 -18.86
C GLY A 174 7.92 3.53 -18.51
N PHE A 175 8.31 4.11 -17.36
CA PHE A 175 9.68 3.91 -16.87
C PHE A 175 9.89 2.44 -16.47
N SER A 176 11.13 1.96 -16.64
CA SER A 176 11.52 0.63 -16.16
C SER A 176 11.20 0.48 -14.67
N PRO A 177 10.34 -0.49 -14.27
CA PRO A 177 9.97 -0.69 -12.86
C PRO A 177 11.19 -0.97 -11.98
N PHE A 178 12.19 -1.63 -12.55
CA PHE A 178 13.43 -1.92 -11.86
C PHE A 178 14.20 -0.65 -11.48
N TRP A 179 14.46 0.23 -12.44
CA TRP A 179 15.20 1.48 -12.16
C TRP A 179 14.37 2.49 -11.37
N ALA A 180 13.04 2.48 -11.53
CA ALA A 180 12.14 3.25 -10.68
C ALA A 180 12.26 2.81 -9.21
N ALA A 181 12.33 1.50 -8.93
CA ALA A 181 12.52 0.98 -7.58
C ALA A 181 13.89 1.40 -7.01
N VAL A 182 14.97 1.31 -7.80
CA VAL A 182 16.31 1.76 -7.41
C VAL A 182 16.29 3.25 -7.01
N LEU A 183 15.69 4.11 -7.83
CA LEU A 183 15.59 5.54 -7.56
C LEU A 183 14.82 5.82 -6.26
N VAL A 184 13.70 5.13 -6.07
CA VAL A 184 12.88 5.26 -4.85
C VAL A 184 13.65 4.79 -3.62
N CYS A 185 14.36 3.67 -3.71
CA CYS A 185 15.22 3.17 -2.63
C CYS A 185 16.33 4.16 -2.26
N VAL A 186 16.98 4.78 -3.25
CA VAL A 186 18.01 5.79 -3.01
C VAL A 186 17.43 7.01 -2.27
N ALA A 187 16.28 7.51 -2.75
CA ALA A 187 15.61 8.66 -2.14
C ALA A 187 15.15 8.36 -0.70
N THR A 188 14.51 7.21 -0.47
CA THR A 188 14.00 6.82 0.86
C THR A 188 15.14 6.50 1.82
N THR A 189 16.20 5.82 1.38
CA THR A 189 17.41 5.56 2.17
C THR A 189 18.04 6.87 2.64
N PHE A 190 18.22 7.84 1.75
CA PHE A 190 18.79 9.13 2.11
C PHE A 190 17.98 9.82 3.21
N VAL A 191 16.66 9.92 3.04
CA VAL A 191 15.78 10.61 4.00
C VAL A 191 15.66 9.84 5.32
N THR A 192 15.46 8.53 5.27
CA THR A 192 15.24 7.69 6.46
C THR A 192 16.48 7.63 7.34
N LEU A 193 17.66 7.36 6.78
CA LEU A 193 18.90 7.31 7.56
C LEU A 193 19.29 8.70 8.07
N TYR A 194 19.06 9.75 7.30
CA TYR A 194 19.30 11.12 7.76
C TYR A 194 18.37 11.48 8.94
N LEU A 195 17.10 11.06 8.90
CA LEU A 195 16.13 11.33 9.95
C LEU A 195 16.47 10.59 11.26
N VAL A 196 16.81 9.31 11.15
CA VAL A 196 17.12 8.44 12.29
C VAL A 196 18.50 8.77 12.87
N GLY A 197 19.55 8.73 12.05
CA GLY A 197 20.94 8.91 12.46
C GLY A 197 21.36 10.38 12.65
N GLY A 198 20.70 11.31 11.98
CA GLY A 198 21.02 12.74 12.03
C GLY A 198 22.25 13.13 11.19
N PRO A 199 22.60 14.43 11.16
CA PRO A 199 23.70 14.94 10.34
C PRO A 199 25.06 14.65 10.99
N ASN A 200 25.57 13.44 10.79
CA ASN A 200 26.90 13.05 11.26
C ASN A 200 27.66 12.23 10.20
N LYS A 201 28.99 12.11 10.36
CA LYS A 201 29.85 11.38 9.41
C LYS A 201 29.46 9.90 9.29
N LYS A 202 29.03 9.26 10.39
CA LYS A 202 28.61 7.85 10.39
C LYS A 202 27.39 7.62 9.50
N THR A 203 26.40 8.49 9.60
CA THR A 203 25.19 8.47 8.77
C THR A 203 25.51 8.77 7.31
N ALA A 204 26.41 9.70 7.02
CA ALA A 204 26.85 9.96 5.65
C ALA A 204 27.53 8.73 5.02
N CYS A 205 28.44 8.07 5.75
CA CYS A 205 29.06 6.81 5.31
C CYS A 205 28.02 5.71 5.10
N ALA A 206 27.06 5.56 6.01
CA ALA A 206 26.00 4.56 5.90
C ALA A 206 25.13 4.79 4.66
N ILE A 207 24.69 6.03 4.44
CA ILE A 207 23.90 6.42 3.26
C ILE A 207 24.67 6.12 1.97
N ALA A 208 25.94 6.54 1.89
CA ALA A 208 26.77 6.31 0.71
C ALA A 208 26.95 4.80 0.42
N GLY A 209 27.22 4.01 1.47
CA GLY A 209 27.36 2.56 1.35
C GLY A 209 26.08 1.87 0.88
N THR A 210 24.92 2.23 1.45
CA THR A 210 23.64 1.65 1.03
C THR A 210 23.25 2.07 -0.39
N ILE A 211 23.42 3.34 -0.76
CA ILE A 211 23.15 3.81 -2.13
C ILE A 211 24.06 3.09 -3.13
N ALA A 212 25.36 3.00 -2.85
CA ALA A 212 26.30 2.29 -3.71
C ALA A 212 25.89 0.81 -3.86
N GLY A 213 25.55 0.14 -2.76
CA GLY A 213 25.09 -1.25 -2.79
C GLY A 213 23.82 -1.44 -3.63
N VAL A 214 22.83 -0.57 -3.48
CA VAL A 214 21.57 -0.62 -4.25
C VAL A 214 21.83 -0.38 -5.74
N VAL A 215 22.69 0.57 -6.10
CA VAL A 215 23.04 0.86 -7.49
C VAL A 215 23.84 -0.29 -8.12
N ILE A 216 24.78 -0.89 -7.38
CA ILE A 216 25.54 -2.05 -7.85
C ILE A 216 24.62 -3.25 -8.06
N ALA A 217 23.73 -3.54 -7.10
CA ALA A 217 22.70 -4.58 -7.26
C ALA A 217 21.80 -4.28 -8.48
N GLY A 218 21.45 -3.00 -8.66
CA GLY A 218 20.83 -2.42 -9.84
C GLY A 218 21.49 -2.89 -11.15
N ALA A 219 22.76 -2.55 -11.28
CA ALA A 219 23.57 -2.84 -12.46
C ALA A 219 23.72 -4.35 -12.69
N VAL A 220 24.04 -5.12 -11.65
CA VAL A 220 24.21 -6.57 -11.73
C VAL A 220 22.91 -7.24 -12.21
N ALA A 221 21.77 -6.90 -11.60
CA ALA A 221 20.49 -7.49 -12.02
C ALA A 221 20.11 -7.09 -13.47
N THR A 222 20.49 -5.89 -13.92
CA THR A 222 20.26 -5.50 -15.32
C THR A 222 21.13 -6.32 -16.28
N ILE A 223 22.43 -6.44 -16.00
CA ILE A 223 23.39 -7.18 -16.85
C ILE A 223 23.01 -8.66 -16.92
N PHE A 224 22.80 -9.30 -15.77
CA PHE A 224 22.46 -10.72 -15.71
C PHE A 224 21.03 -10.99 -16.15
N GLY A 225 20.09 -10.06 -15.91
CA GLY A 225 18.73 -10.15 -16.44
C GLY A 225 18.72 -10.16 -17.97
N GLN A 226 19.51 -9.29 -18.61
CA GLN A 226 19.69 -9.30 -20.07
C GLN A 226 20.37 -10.58 -20.55
N ALA A 227 21.47 -11.00 -19.90
CA ALA A 227 22.20 -12.21 -20.28
C ALA A 227 21.36 -13.49 -20.15
N ALA A 228 20.45 -13.54 -19.18
CA ALA A 228 19.53 -14.65 -18.95
C ALA A 228 18.22 -14.54 -19.74
N GLY A 229 18.01 -13.47 -20.50
CA GLY A 229 16.75 -13.24 -21.24
C GLY A 229 15.55 -12.93 -20.35
N ILE A 230 15.77 -12.51 -19.10
CA ILE A 230 14.71 -12.18 -18.13
C ILE A 230 14.23 -10.75 -18.40
N SER A 231 13.29 -10.61 -19.34
CA SER A 231 12.69 -9.32 -19.71
C SER A 231 11.46 -8.95 -18.87
N GLY A 232 10.95 -9.90 -18.06
CA GLY A 232 9.68 -9.75 -17.35
C GLY A 232 8.43 -9.93 -18.24
N TYR A 233 8.61 -10.03 -19.56
CA TYR A 233 7.58 -10.37 -20.53
C TYR A 233 7.82 -11.79 -21.02
N ASN A 234 6.86 -12.69 -20.79
CA ASN A 234 6.91 -14.06 -21.32
C ASN A 234 6.39 -14.16 -22.77
N VAL A 235 6.18 -13.02 -23.42
CA VAL A 235 5.64 -12.90 -24.77
C VAL A 235 6.49 -11.91 -25.55
N SER A 236 6.80 -12.26 -26.79
CA SER A 236 7.53 -11.39 -27.72
C SER A 236 6.73 -10.13 -28.02
N ASN A 237 7.42 -8.98 -28.04
CA ASN A 237 6.91 -7.76 -28.67
C ASN A 237 6.69 -7.96 -30.17
#